data_AF-A0AAW9SJ82-F1
#
_entry.id   AF-A0AAW9SJ82-F1
#
_cell.length_a   1.000
_cell.length_b   1.000
_cell.length_c   1.000
_cell.angle_alpha   90.00
_cell.angle_beta   90.00
_cell.angle_gamma   90.00
#
_symmetry.space_group_name_H-M   'P 1'
#
loop_
_entity.id
_entity.type
_entity.pdbx_description
1 polymer ?
#
loop_
_entity_poly.entity_id
_entity_poly.type
_entity_poly.pdbx_seq_one_letter_code
_entity_poly.pdbx_strand_id
1 'polypeptide(L)'
;MAKAIYAPVRQTYRVTVEQLAYLEPGLSETVCASLLVVMKQAMDECVKQGISEECAKDFLLGHMNILGAVIFGVQEGQFSDACNKAIEFGIPALMKDDWKRVFDQQEIMDSIKRIT
;
A
#
# COMPACT_ATOMS: atom_id res chain seq x y z
N MET A 1 25.07 -16.45 0.09
CA MET A 1 24.94 -15.95 1.46
C MET A 1 23.53 -15.45 1.78
N ALA A 2 22.95 -14.48 1.07
CA ALA A 2 21.60 -13.98 1.36
C ALA A 2 20.52 -15.08 1.48
N LYS A 3 20.47 -16.05 0.55
CA LYS A 3 19.53 -17.19 0.60
C LYS A 3 19.65 -18.07 1.86
N ALA A 4 20.84 -18.15 2.45
CA ALA A 4 21.07 -18.95 3.65
C ALA A 4 20.61 -18.20 4.92
N ILE A 5 20.77 -16.88 4.94
CA ILE A 5 20.36 -16.03 6.07
C ILE A 5 18.83 -15.90 6.14
N TYR A 6 18.17 -15.74 4.99
CA TYR A 6 16.72 -15.55 4.89
C TYR A 6 15.94 -16.83 4.54
N ALA A 7 16.51 -18.01 4.79
CA ALA A 7 15.85 -19.27 4.45
C ALA A 7 14.57 -19.49 5.27
N PRO A 8 13.49 -20.04 4.68
CA PRO A 8 13.35 -20.47 3.29
C PRO A 8 13.05 -19.31 2.32
N VAL A 9 13.76 -19.24 1.19
CA VAL A 9 13.55 -18.21 0.16
C VAL A 9 12.76 -18.78 -1.03
N ARG A 10 11.61 -18.19 -1.36
CA ARG A 10 10.79 -18.56 -2.53
C ARG A 10 11.50 -18.23 -3.84
N GLN A 11 11.95 -16.99 -3.99
CA GLN A 11 12.58 -16.49 -5.21
C GLN A 11 13.56 -15.36 -4.89
N THR A 12 14.59 -15.21 -5.71
CA THR A 12 15.57 -14.13 -5.58
C THR A 12 15.67 -13.32 -6.87
N TYR A 13 15.67 -12.01 -6.73
CA TYR A 13 15.85 -11.06 -7.82
C TYR A 13 17.14 -10.26 -7.60
N ARG A 14 17.85 -9.96 -8.68
CA ARG A 14 19.01 -9.06 -8.65
C ARG A 14 18.57 -7.71 -9.15
N VAL A 15 18.86 -6.67 -8.37
CA VAL A 15 18.53 -5.28 -8.68
C VAL A 15 19.76 -4.40 -8.46
N THR A 16 19.75 -3.19 -9.02
CA THR A 16 20.74 -2.16 -8.69
C THR A 16 20.41 -1.55 -7.32
N VAL A 17 21.37 -0.83 -6.72
CA VAL A 17 21.13 -0.08 -5.47
C VAL A 17 20.03 0.96 -5.67
N GLU A 18 20.03 1.62 -6.82
CA GLU A 18 18.99 2.58 -7.18
C GLU A 18 17.62 1.92 -7.26
N GLN A 19 17.48 0.78 -7.97
CA GLN A 19 16.21 0.05 -8.03
C GLN A 19 15.74 -0.40 -6.64
N LEU A 20 16.66 -0.79 -5.75
CA LEU A 20 16.32 -1.12 -4.38
C LEU A 20 15.76 0.09 -3.63
N ALA A 21 16.30 1.30 -3.85
CA ALA A 21 15.80 2.54 -3.24
C ALA A 21 14.34 2.87 -3.62
N TYR A 22 13.95 2.58 -4.87
CA TYR A 22 12.55 2.70 -5.30
C TYR A 22 11.63 1.70 -4.60
N LEU A 23 12.12 0.47 -4.36
CA LEU A 23 11.37 -0.56 -3.65
C LEU A 23 11.25 -0.23 -2.16
N GLU A 24 12.34 0.25 -1.57
CA GLU A 24 12.45 0.63 -0.17
C GLU A 24 13.46 1.79 -0.01
N PRO A 25 13.04 2.93 0.55
CA PRO A 25 11.77 3.15 1.26
C PRO A 25 10.59 3.57 0.37
N GLY A 26 10.80 3.77 -0.95
CA GLY A 26 9.79 4.38 -1.84
C GLY A 26 8.44 3.64 -1.86
N LEU A 27 8.44 2.38 -2.30
CA LEU A 27 7.20 1.60 -2.44
C LEU A 27 6.72 1.01 -1.11
N SER A 28 7.61 0.38 -0.34
CA SER A 28 7.26 -0.38 0.87
C SER A 28 6.85 0.51 2.05
N GLU A 29 7.52 1.64 2.25
CA GLU A 29 7.30 2.47 3.45
C GLU A 29 6.52 3.73 3.11
N THR A 30 7.01 4.51 2.13
CA THR A 30 6.42 5.81 1.79
C THR A 30 5.01 5.63 1.24
N VAL A 31 4.79 4.66 0.33
CA VAL A 31 3.46 4.37 -0.20
C VAL A 31 2.72 3.35 0.66
N CYS A 32 3.21 2.10 0.75
CA CYS A 32 2.43 1.00 1.33
C CYS A 32 2.17 1.21 2.83
N ALA A 33 3.21 1.39 3.66
CA ALA A 33 3.02 1.55 5.10
C ALA A 33 2.18 2.79 5.45
N SER A 34 2.42 3.93 4.78
CA SER A 34 1.65 5.16 5.01
C SER A 34 0.17 4.99 4.67
N LEU A 35 -0.15 4.35 3.54
CA LEU A 35 -1.55 4.09 3.15
C LEU A 35 -2.24 3.09 4.09
N LEU A 36 -1.53 2.08 4.61
CA LEU A 36 -2.08 1.18 5.62
C LEU A 36 -2.39 1.90 6.93
N VAL A 37 -1.56 2.87 7.33
CA VAL A 37 -1.85 3.72 8.49
C VAL A 37 -3.11 4.56 8.26
N VAL A 38 -3.28 5.15 7.08
CA VAL A 38 -4.50 5.89 6.73
C VAL A 38 -5.73 4.99 6.72
N MET A 39 -5.64 3.76 6.23
CA MET A 39 -6.73 2.78 6.29
C MET A 39 -7.13 2.45 7.73
N LYS A 40 -6.15 2.31 8.64
CA LYS A 40 -6.41 2.12 10.06
C LYS A 40 -7.12 3.35 10.66
N GLN A 41 -6.68 4.56 10.31
CA GLN A 41 -7.35 5.78 10.77
C GLN A 41 -8.80 5.86 10.27
N ALA A 42 -9.05 5.49 9.00
CA ALA A 42 -10.41 5.41 8.46
C ALA A 42 -11.29 4.38 9.19
N MET A 43 -10.71 3.23 9.56
CA MET A 43 -11.38 2.24 10.42
C MET A 43 -11.74 2.84 11.78
N ASP A 44 -10.82 3.57 12.42
CA ASP A 44 -11.09 4.23 13.71
C ASP A 44 -12.20 5.28 13.60
N GLU A 45 -12.28 6.02 12.50
CA GLU A 45 -13.39 6.97 12.25
C GLU A 45 -14.74 6.24 12.18
N CYS A 46 -14.82 5.06 11.55
CA CYS A 46 -16.02 4.22 11.59
C CYS A 46 -16.39 3.82 13.03
N VAL A 47 -15.40 3.47 13.85
CA VAL A 47 -15.62 3.13 15.27
C VAL A 47 -16.17 4.31 16.07
N LYS A 48 -15.67 5.53 15.82
CA LYS A 48 -16.21 6.76 16.43
C LYS A 48 -17.68 7.01 16.10
N GLN A 49 -18.17 6.52 14.97
CA GLN A 49 -19.58 6.58 14.59
C GLN A 49 -20.46 5.50 15.27
N GLY A 50 -19.89 4.72 16.19
CA GLY A 50 -20.60 3.70 16.97
C GLY A 50 -20.56 2.28 16.38
N ILE A 51 -19.79 2.05 15.32
CA ILE A 51 -19.54 0.70 14.81
C ILE A 51 -18.56 0.00 15.77
N SER A 52 -18.80 -1.28 16.10
CA SER A 52 -17.85 -2.00 16.96
C SER A 52 -16.50 -2.17 16.24
N GLU A 53 -15.41 -2.14 17.01
CA GLU A 53 -14.05 -2.31 16.46
C GLU A 53 -13.90 -3.63 15.70
N GLU A 54 -14.43 -4.73 16.25
CA GLU A 54 -14.42 -6.04 15.60
C GLU A 54 -15.15 -6.00 14.24
N CYS A 55 -16.34 -5.39 14.18
CA CYS A 55 -17.09 -5.27 12.94
C CYS A 55 -16.34 -4.44 11.89
N ALA A 56 -15.81 -3.28 12.28
CA ALA A 56 -15.05 -2.42 11.37
C ALA A 56 -13.78 -3.11 10.84
N LYS A 57 -13.07 -3.82 11.73
CA LYS A 57 -11.85 -4.55 11.40
C LYS A 57 -12.12 -5.71 10.45
N ASP A 58 -13.07 -6.58 10.76
CA ASP A 58 -13.40 -7.73 9.91
C ASP A 58 -13.89 -7.27 8.54
N PHE A 59 -14.69 -6.21 8.50
CA PHE A 59 -15.16 -5.63 7.25
C PHE A 59 -14.01 -5.09 6.40
N LEU A 60 -13.08 -4.32 6.99
CA LEU A 60 -11.93 -3.76 6.29
C LEU A 60 -10.96 -4.87 5.81
N LEU A 61 -10.55 -5.77 6.71
CA LEU A 61 -9.59 -6.82 6.39
C LEU A 61 -10.13 -7.80 5.33
N GLY A 62 -11.42 -8.14 5.41
CA GLY A 62 -12.10 -8.97 4.40
C GLY A 62 -12.08 -8.33 3.01
N HIS A 63 -12.40 -7.03 2.93
CA HIS A 63 -12.36 -6.29 1.67
C HIS A 63 -10.94 -6.11 1.14
N MET A 64 -9.95 -5.81 1.98
CA MET A 64 -8.55 -5.69 1.55
C MET A 64 -8.05 -6.99 0.89
N ASN A 65 -8.44 -8.15 1.41
CA ASN A 65 -8.06 -9.44 0.82
C ASN A 65 -8.58 -9.59 -0.62
N ILE A 66 -9.89 -9.45 -0.85
CA ILE A 66 -10.47 -9.63 -2.19
C ILE A 66 -10.14 -8.48 -3.15
N LEU A 67 -10.17 -7.22 -2.68
CA LEU A 67 -9.82 -6.06 -3.49
C LEU A 67 -8.35 -6.15 -3.93
N GLY A 68 -7.44 -6.50 -3.01
CA GLY A 68 -6.03 -6.72 -3.33
C GLY A 68 -5.84 -7.87 -4.32
N ALA A 69 -6.50 -9.01 -4.10
CA ALA A 69 -6.38 -10.17 -4.99
C ALA A 69 -6.81 -9.84 -6.43
N VAL A 70 -7.88 -9.07 -6.61
CA VAL A 70 -8.36 -8.64 -7.94
C VAL A 70 -7.44 -7.57 -8.55
N ILE A 71 -7.06 -6.51 -7.81
CA ILE A 71 -6.20 -5.42 -8.31
C ILE A 71 -4.85 -5.95 -8.80
N PHE A 72 -4.25 -6.87 -8.05
CA PHE A 72 -2.94 -7.42 -8.37
C PHE A 72 -2.99 -8.68 -9.25
N GLY A 73 -4.17 -9.02 -9.80
CA GLY A 73 -4.33 -10.12 -10.76
C GLY A 73 -4.09 -11.52 -10.17
N VAL A 74 -4.18 -11.68 -8.85
CA VAL A 74 -4.10 -12.99 -8.19
C VAL A 74 -5.39 -13.79 -8.41
N GLN A 75 -6.53 -13.09 -8.52
CA GLN A 75 -7.85 -13.66 -8.77
C GLN A 75 -8.50 -12.96 -9.96
N GLU A 76 -9.04 -13.73 -10.92
CA GLU A 76 -9.86 -13.17 -11.98
C GLU A 76 -11.16 -12.60 -11.40
N GLY A 77 -11.49 -11.37 -11.77
CA GLY A 77 -12.69 -10.67 -11.34
C GLY A 77 -12.72 -9.24 -11.90
N GLN A 78 -13.90 -8.63 -11.86
CA GLN A 78 -14.08 -7.20 -12.14
C GLN A 78 -14.75 -6.53 -10.96
N PHE A 79 -14.34 -5.31 -10.68
CA PHE A 79 -15.04 -4.46 -9.74
C PHE A 79 -16.40 -4.07 -10.31
N SER A 80 -17.39 -3.96 -9.41
CA SER A 80 -18.69 -3.41 -9.77
C SER A 80 -18.53 -1.96 -10.22
N ASP A 81 -19.45 -1.47 -11.05
CA ASP A 81 -19.49 -0.06 -11.48
C ASP A 81 -19.46 0.90 -10.28
N ALA A 82 -20.10 0.51 -9.17
CA ALA A 82 -20.08 1.28 -7.93
C ALA A 82 -18.67 1.36 -7.31
N CYS A 83 -17.93 0.25 -7.28
CA CYS A 83 -16.56 0.23 -6.76
C CYS A 83 -15.61 1.02 -7.67
N ASN A 84 -15.76 0.92 -8.99
CA ASN A 84 -14.98 1.72 -9.93
C ASN A 84 -15.24 3.23 -9.76
N LYS A 85 -16.50 3.65 -9.61
CA LYS A 85 -16.84 5.03 -9.30
C LYS A 85 -16.27 5.48 -7.95
N ALA A 86 -16.31 4.63 -6.93
CA ALA A 86 -15.72 4.95 -5.63
C ALA A 86 -14.21 5.23 -5.75
N ILE A 87 -13.49 4.50 -6.61
CA ILE A 87 -12.06 4.74 -6.89
C ILE A 87 -11.86 6.05 -7.67
N GLU A 88 -12.69 6.26 -8.71
CA GLU A 88 -12.65 7.46 -9.57
C GLU A 88 -12.73 8.76 -8.76
N PHE A 89 -13.66 8.83 -7.81
CA PHE A 89 -13.82 10.00 -6.93
C PHE A 89 -12.95 9.93 -5.67
N GLY A 90 -12.61 8.73 -5.20
CA GLY A 90 -11.87 8.53 -3.96
C GLY A 90 -10.41 8.95 -4.06
N ILE A 91 -9.72 8.63 -5.17
CA ILE A 91 -8.31 9.00 -5.33
C ILE A 91 -8.12 10.53 -5.28
N PRO A 92 -8.84 11.36 -6.05
CA PRO A 92 -8.70 12.81 -5.98
C PRO A 92 -9.11 13.40 -4.62
N ALA A 93 -10.05 12.78 -3.92
CA ALA A 93 -10.49 13.25 -2.60
C ALA A 93 -9.46 12.98 -1.49
N LEU A 94 -8.67 11.91 -1.62
CA LEU A 94 -7.75 11.44 -0.58
C LEU A 94 -6.28 11.77 -0.87
N MET A 95 -5.88 11.78 -2.14
CA MET A 95 -4.49 11.88 -2.56
C MET A 95 -4.17 13.28 -3.05
N LYS A 96 -2.96 13.76 -2.77
CA LYS A 96 -2.42 14.93 -3.49
C LYS A 96 -2.31 14.63 -4.98
N ASP A 97 -2.60 15.62 -5.82
CA ASP A 97 -2.53 15.46 -7.29
C ASP A 97 -1.17 14.95 -7.78
N ASP A 98 -0.09 15.37 -7.10
CA ASP A 98 1.30 15.04 -7.43
C ASP A 98 1.86 13.88 -6.60
N TRP A 99 1.04 13.07 -5.91
CA TRP A 99 1.53 12.08 -4.94
C TRP A 99 2.59 11.10 -5.48
N LYS A 100 2.61 10.85 -6.79
CA LYS A 100 3.60 9.97 -7.46
C LYS A 100 5.02 10.55 -7.47
N ARG A 101 5.20 11.84 -7.19
CA ARG A 101 6.50 12.50 -7.04
C ARG A 101 7.39 11.84 -5.99
N VAL A 102 6.83 11.05 -5.07
CA VAL A 102 7.61 10.29 -4.09
C VAL A 102 8.59 9.31 -4.73
N PHE A 103 8.41 9.00 -6.03
CA PHE A 103 9.33 8.23 -6.84
C PHE A 103 10.28 9.09 -7.69
N ASP A 104 10.28 10.41 -7.55
CA ASP A 104 11.29 11.23 -8.19
C ASP A 104 12.64 10.95 -7.53
N GLN A 105 13.70 10.88 -8.33
CA GLN A 105 15.04 10.51 -7.84
C GLN A 105 15.49 11.35 -6.63
N GLN A 106 15.17 12.64 -6.63
CA GLN A 106 15.50 13.53 -5.52
C GLN A 106 14.74 13.19 -4.24
N GLU A 107 13.44 12.90 -4.33
CA GLU A 107 12.60 12.51 -3.18
C GLU A 107 13.05 11.17 -2.59
N ILE A 108 13.41 10.21 -3.46
CA ILE A 108 13.99 8.93 -3.03
C ILE A 108 15.32 9.16 -2.29
N MET A 109 16.23 9.97 -2.85
CA MET A 109 17.50 10.27 -2.18
C MET A 109 17.32 10.99 -0.84
N ASP A 110 16.36 11.90 -0.75
CA ASP A 110 16.08 12.62 0.48
C ASP A 110 15.36 11.74 1.51
N SER A 111 14.57 10.75 1.09
CA SER A 111 14.00 9.74 2.00
C SER A 111 15.09 8.88 2.63
N ILE A 112 16.10 8.43 1.86
CA ILE A 112 17.24 7.68 2.38
C ILE A 112 18.02 8.50 3.40
N LYS A 113 18.35 9.77 3.09
CA LYS A 113 19.08 10.66 4.03
C LYS A 113 18.36 10.89 5.35
N ARG A 114 17.03 10.70 5.43
CA ARG A 114 16.28 10.86 6.68
C ARG A 114 16.44 9.66 7.61
N ILE A 115 16.84 8.50 7.09
CA ILE A 115 16.93 7.24 7.83
C ILE A 115 18.37 6.72 7.99
N THR A 116 19.37 7.43 7.45
CA THR A 116 20.81 7.12 7.54
C THR A 116 21.61 8.33 7.99
#